data_AF-W4GN42-F1
#
_entry.id   AF-W4GN42-F1
#
_cell.length_a   1.000
_cell.length_b   1.000
_cell.length_c   1.000
_cell.angle_alpha   90.00
_cell.angle_beta   90.00
_cell.angle_gamma   90.00
#
_symmetry.space_group_name_H-M   'P 1'
#
loop_
_entity.id
_entity.type
_entity.pdbx_description
1 polymer ?
#
loop_
_entity_poly.entity_id
_entity_poly.type
_entity_poly.pdbx_seq_one_letter_code
_entity_poly.pdbx_strand_id
1 'polypeptide(L)'
;MLHAHAVWLLTTLAYVLQCSRYALACPSECFCFGSTRVTVHCEFRNLSSVPQYIPYRTTHLFLNGNNFQLVTADMFRGYTKNDRGEWNDGPVPLFQLREIKLDLNPMPVVSEFAFQNSPSLQLIYLPFYVQIQHQGLSEMRLDKASFDGFTRVPVHPLEDPTYVAFSRYPPQ
;
A
#
# COMPACT_ATOMS: atom_id res chain seq x y z
N MET A 1 -51.55 -4.39 -0.54
CA MET A 1 -50.54 -3.31 -0.49
C MET A 1 -49.41 -3.59 0.51
N LEU A 2 -49.68 -4.03 1.75
CA LEU A 2 -48.61 -4.36 2.73
C LEU A 2 -47.58 -5.40 2.25
N HIS A 3 -48.00 -6.45 1.54
CA HIS A 3 -47.07 -7.48 1.04
C HIS A 3 -46.06 -6.94 0.03
N ALA A 4 -46.45 -5.95 -0.80
CA ALA A 4 -45.53 -5.36 -1.75
C ALA A 4 -44.42 -4.57 -1.02
N HIS A 5 -44.77 -3.75 -0.02
CA HIS A 5 -43.79 -2.98 0.76
C HIS A 5 -42.82 -3.87 1.54
N ALA A 6 -43.31 -4.97 2.12
CA ALA A 6 -42.47 -5.95 2.81
C ALA A 6 -41.48 -6.63 1.85
N VAL A 7 -41.92 -6.97 0.63
CA VAL A 7 -41.05 -7.55 -0.40
C VAL A 7 -39.98 -6.54 -0.85
N TRP A 8 -40.33 -5.27 -1.06
CA TRP A 8 -39.38 -4.21 -1.41
C TRP A 8 -38.35 -3.95 -0.29
N LEU A 9 -38.76 -3.98 0.97
CA LEU A 9 -37.85 -3.85 2.12
C LEU A 9 -36.91 -5.04 2.27
N LEU A 10 -37.41 -6.27 2.06
CA LEU A 10 -36.60 -7.48 2.13
C LEU A 10 -35.59 -7.58 0.98
N THR A 11 -35.97 -7.19 -0.24
CA THR A 11 -35.04 -7.20 -1.39
C THR A 11 -33.98 -6.11 -1.29
N THR A 12 -34.33 -4.91 -0.83
CA THR A 12 -33.35 -3.84 -0.57
C THR A 12 -32.39 -4.21 0.57
N LEU A 13 -32.90 -4.77 1.67
CA LEU A 13 -32.06 -5.25 2.77
C LEU A 13 -31.13 -6.39 2.32
N ALA A 14 -31.62 -7.33 1.49
CA ALA A 14 -30.80 -8.38 0.90
C ALA A 14 -29.72 -7.81 -0.03
N TYR A 15 -30.02 -6.79 -0.82
CA TYR A 15 -29.05 -6.11 -1.70
C TYR A 15 -27.97 -5.37 -0.90
N VAL A 16 -28.35 -4.71 0.20
CA VAL A 16 -27.43 -4.06 1.14
C VAL A 16 -26.56 -5.10 1.87
N LEU A 17 -27.14 -6.23 2.28
CA LEU A 17 -26.43 -7.38 2.88
C LEU A 17 -25.51 -8.10 1.88
N GLN A 18 -25.82 -8.07 0.58
CA GLN A 18 -24.93 -8.59 -0.46
C GLN A 18 -23.71 -7.67 -0.64
N CYS A 19 -23.90 -6.35 -0.48
CA CYS A 19 -22.84 -5.35 -0.58
C CYS A 19 -21.77 -5.50 0.52
N SER A 20 -22.17 -5.92 1.74
CA SER A 20 -21.24 -6.12 2.86
C SER A 20 -20.39 -7.39 2.72
N ARG A 21 -20.83 -8.39 1.95
CA ARG A 21 -20.06 -9.63 1.72
C ARG A 21 -18.87 -9.45 0.78
N TYR A 22 -18.88 -8.40 -0.05
CA TYR A 22 -17.80 -8.07 -0.98
C TYR A 22 -16.94 -6.89 -0.55
N ALA A 23 -17.21 -6.30 0.62
CA ALA A 23 -16.33 -5.32 1.22
C ALA A 23 -15.05 -6.06 1.66
N LEU A 24 -13.96 -5.87 0.90
CA LEU A 24 -12.62 -6.20 1.39
C LEU A 24 -12.47 -5.49 2.73
N ALA A 25 -12.29 -6.25 3.81
CA ALA A 25 -12.13 -5.65 5.12
C ALA A 25 -10.86 -4.80 5.10
N CYS A 26 -11.01 -3.52 5.45
CA CYS A 26 -9.93 -2.56 5.57
C CYS A 26 -9.26 -2.73 6.93
N PRO A 27 -7.94 -2.49 7.08
CA PRO A 27 -7.33 -2.39 8.39
C PRO A 27 -8.05 -1.36 9.26
N SER A 28 -8.15 -1.62 10.57
CA SER A 28 -8.92 -0.78 11.50
C SER A 28 -8.39 0.66 11.62
N GLU A 29 -7.11 0.85 11.35
CA GLU A 29 -6.38 2.11 11.41
C GLU A 29 -6.53 2.92 10.11
N CYS A 30 -7.09 2.32 9.06
CA CYS A 30 -7.06 2.84 7.70
C CYS A 30 -8.46 3.03 7.11
N PHE A 31 -8.53 3.79 6.02
CA PHE A 31 -9.72 3.90 5.18
C PHE A 31 -9.44 3.36 3.79
N CYS A 32 -10.37 2.58 3.24
CA CYS A 32 -10.22 1.96 1.95
C CYS A 32 -11.28 2.47 0.98
N PHE A 33 -10.88 2.83 -0.23
CA PHE A 33 -11.77 3.29 -1.30
C PHE A 33 -11.63 2.42 -2.54
N GLY A 34 -12.75 2.21 -3.25
CA GLY A 34 -12.81 1.49 -4.51
C GLY A 34 -12.99 -0.03 -4.36
N SER A 35 -13.50 -0.65 -5.42
CA SER A 35 -13.74 -2.11 -5.51
C SER A 35 -12.83 -2.79 -6.54
N THR A 36 -12.53 -2.11 -7.64
CA THR A 36 -11.65 -2.57 -8.72
C THR A 36 -10.21 -2.05 -8.58
N ARG A 37 -10.06 -0.82 -8.08
CA ARG A 37 -8.78 -0.20 -7.73
C ARG A 37 -8.89 0.21 -6.26
N VAL A 38 -8.27 -0.56 -5.38
CA VAL A 38 -8.37 -0.32 -3.94
C VAL A 38 -7.26 0.62 -3.51
N THR A 39 -7.63 1.80 -3.02
CA THR A 39 -6.71 2.73 -2.37
C THR A 39 -6.86 2.59 -0.86
N VAL A 40 -5.75 2.38 -0.16
CA VAL A 40 -5.71 2.24 1.30
C VAL A 40 -5.00 3.45 1.89
N HIS A 41 -5.73 4.22 2.68
CA HIS A 41 -5.31 5.44 3.36
C HIS A 41 -5.01 5.15 4.84
N CYS A 42 -3.73 5.15 5.19
CA CYS A 42 -3.23 4.94 6.55
C CYS A 42 -2.34 6.12 7.01
N GLU A 43 -2.40 7.26 6.31
CA GLU A 43 -1.59 8.43 6.60
C GLU A 43 -1.93 9.08 7.96
N PHE A 44 -0.91 9.64 8.64
CA PHE A 44 -1.04 10.40 9.90
C PHE A 44 -1.75 9.66 11.06
N ARG A 45 -1.39 8.39 11.27
CA ARG A 45 -2.00 7.51 12.28
C ARG A 45 -1.07 7.12 13.43
N ASN A 46 0.12 7.72 13.51
CA ASN A 46 1.17 7.37 14.47
C ASN A 46 1.62 5.90 14.41
N LEU A 47 1.49 5.25 13.24
CA LEU A 47 1.83 3.84 13.09
C LEU A 47 3.35 3.64 13.14
N SER A 48 3.80 2.57 13.82
CA SER A 48 5.21 2.13 13.83
C SER A 48 5.45 0.91 12.94
N SER A 49 4.40 0.29 12.40
CA SER A 49 4.44 -0.82 11.46
C SER A 49 3.28 -0.75 10.47
N VAL A 50 3.43 -1.40 9.31
CA VAL A 50 2.31 -1.55 8.35
C VAL A 50 1.19 -2.36 8.99
N PRO A 51 -0.08 -1.89 8.97
CA PRO A 51 -1.20 -2.62 9.54
C PRO A 51 -1.40 -3.98 8.88
N GLN A 52 -1.87 -4.96 9.65
CA GLN A 52 -2.29 -6.24 9.08
C GLN A 52 -3.59 -6.06 8.28
N TYR A 53 -3.91 -7.07 7.47
CA TYR A 53 -5.17 -7.12 6.71
C TYR A 53 -5.31 -6.07 5.60
N ILE A 54 -4.20 -5.61 5.03
CA ILE A 54 -4.20 -4.86 3.77
C ILE A 54 -4.89 -5.71 2.69
N PRO A 55 -5.93 -5.22 2.00
CA PRO A 55 -6.60 -5.97 0.95
C PRO A 55 -5.62 -6.38 -0.16
N TYR A 56 -5.64 -7.64 -0.60
CA TYR A 56 -4.73 -8.12 -1.65
C TYR A 56 -4.88 -7.40 -3.01
N ARG A 57 -6.02 -6.73 -3.25
CA ARG A 57 -6.30 -5.92 -4.45
C ARG A 57 -5.86 -4.46 -4.33
N THR A 58 -5.09 -4.13 -3.29
CA THR A 58 -4.58 -2.77 -3.09
C THR A 58 -3.72 -2.35 -4.28
N THR A 59 -4.07 -1.22 -4.88
CA THR A 59 -3.31 -0.58 -5.97
C THR A 59 -2.53 0.63 -5.48
N HIS A 60 -3.02 1.32 -4.47
CA HIS A 60 -2.36 2.49 -3.88
C HIS A 60 -2.36 2.34 -2.36
N LEU A 61 -1.19 2.49 -1.73
CA LEU A 61 -1.03 2.37 -0.29
C LEU A 61 -0.36 3.63 0.26
N PHE A 62 -1.10 4.41 1.04
CA PHE A 62 -0.63 5.66 1.61
C PHE A 62 -0.37 5.48 3.10
N LEU A 63 0.90 5.61 3.48
CA LEU A 63 1.43 5.41 4.83
C LEU A 63 2.28 6.60 5.28
N ASN A 64 2.20 7.73 4.56
CA ASN A 64 2.96 8.93 4.85
C ASN A 64 2.56 9.56 6.20
N GLY A 65 3.50 10.22 6.87
CA GLY A 65 3.23 10.90 8.14
C GLY A 65 3.08 9.96 9.34
N ASN A 66 3.73 8.79 9.29
CA ASN A 66 3.75 7.82 10.38
C ASN A 66 5.16 7.78 11.02
N ASN A 67 5.41 6.77 11.87
CA ASN A 67 6.62 6.64 12.68
C ASN A 67 7.51 5.47 12.23
N PHE A 68 7.52 5.15 10.93
CA PHE A 68 8.34 4.05 10.40
C PHE A 68 9.82 4.43 10.37
N GLN A 69 10.63 3.65 11.08
CA GLN A 69 12.10 3.82 11.13
C GLN A 69 12.83 2.85 10.19
N LEU A 70 12.17 1.76 9.81
CA LEU A 70 12.70 0.70 8.96
C LEU A 70 11.61 0.25 7.98
N VAL A 71 12.02 -0.11 6.77
CA VAL A 71 11.16 -0.73 5.77
C VAL A 71 11.82 -2.01 5.26
N THR A 72 11.08 -3.12 5.28
CA THR A 72 11.53 -4.41 4.77
C THR A 72 10.50 -5.02 3.83
N ALA A 73 10.94 -5.95 2.98
CA ALA A 73 10.10 -6.66 2.02
C ALA A 73 8.84 -7.29 2.63
N ASP A 74 8.95 -7.81 3.84
CA ASP A 74 7.86 -8.54 4.50
C ASP A 74 6.79 -7.63 5.09
N MET A 75 7.02 -6.32 5.15
CA MET A 75 6.02 -5.35 5.62
C MET A 75 4.88 -5.15 4.62
N PHE A 76 5.10 -5.38 3.33
CA PHE A 76 4.12 -5.11 2.28
C PHE A 76 3.48 -6.39 1.77
N ARG A 77 2.45 -6.85 2.49
CA ARG A 77 1.73 -8.07 2.16
C ARG A 77 0.23 -7.85 2.19
N GLY A 78 -0.48 -8.56 1.32
CA GLY A 78 -1.92 -8.56 1.20
C GLY A 78 -2.57 -9.74 1.92
N TYR A 79 -3.85 -9.60 2.20
CA TYR A 79 -4.67 -10.61 2.84
C TYR A 79 -5.92 -10.88 2.00
N THR A 80 -6.35 -12.15 2.02
CA THR A 80 -7.50 -12.64 1.26
C THR A 80 -8.51 -13.25 2.23
N LYS A 81 -9.79 -13.25 1.85
CA LYS A 81 -10.86 -13.92 2.58
C LYS A 81 -11.39 -15.10 1.77
N ASN A 82 -11.84 -16.14 2.46
CA ASN A 82 -12.55 -17.26 1.85
C ASN A 82 -14.00 -16.89 1.52
N ASP A 83 -14.75 -17.83 0.91
CA ASP A 83 -16.16 -17.64 0.54
C ASP A 83 -17.10 -17.39 1.74
N ARG A 84 -16.63 -17.70 2.95
CA ARG A 84 -17.35 -17.45 4.22
C ARG A 84 -17.02 -16.09 4.83
N GLY A 85 -16.10 -15.33 4.23
CA GLY A 85 -15.65 -14.02 4.73
C GLY A 85 -14.61 -14.09 5.85
N GLU A 86 -14.05 -15.28 6.11
CA GLU A 86 -12.97 -15.50 7.07
C GLU A 86 -11.62 -15.27 6.37
N TRP A 87 -10.60 -14.83 7.12
CA TRP A 87 -9.26 -14.66 6.58
C TRP A 87 -8.65 -16.01 6.19
N ASN A 88 -8.01 -16.07 5.02
CA ASN A 88 -7.20 -17.23 4.63
C ASN A 88 -5.88 -17.26 5.43
N ASP A 89 -5.31 -18.45 5.55
CA ASP A 89 -4.01 -18.64 6.20
C ASP A 89 -2.88 -17.97 5.42
N GLY A 90 -2.19 -17.06 6.09
CA GLY A 90 -0.94 -16.49 5.61
C GLY A 90 -1.09 -15.28 4.67
N PRO A 91 -0.11 -14.37 4.71
CA PRO A 91 -0.11 -13.17 3.87
C PRO A 91 0.42 -13.46 2.45
N VAL A 92 -0.24 -12.89 1.44
CA VAL A 92 0.13 -13.00 0.02
C VAL A 92 0.90 -11.77 -0.48
N PRO A 93 1.70 -11.85 -1.56
CA PRO A 93 2.27 -10.66 -2.18
C PRO A 93 1.20 -9.68 -2.71
N LEU A 94 1.51 -8.39 -2.71
CA LEU A 94 0.62 -7.35 -3.25
C LEU A 94 0.81 -7.21 -4.78
N PHE A 95 0.28 -8.17 -5.53
CA PHE A 95 0.44 -8.27 -6.99
C PHE A 95 -0.21 -7.14 -7.81
N GLN A 96 -1.00 -6.28 -7.16
CA GLN A 96 -1.69 -5.16 -7.83
C GLN A 96 -1.19 -3.79 -7.37
N LEU A 97 -0.28 -3.73 -6.38
CA LEU A 97 0.22 -2.48 -5.85
C LEU A 97 1.00 -1.73 -6.93
N ARG A 98 0.64 -0.47 -7.17
CA ARG A 98 1.24 0.43 -8.18
C ARG A 98 1.97 1.59 -7.55
N GLU A 99 1.42 2.14 -6.48
CA GLU A 99 1.97 3.30 -5.80
C GLU A 99 2.03 3.07 -4.29
N ILE A 100 3.15 3.46 -3.69
CA ILE A 100 3.30 3.51 -2.24
C ILE A 100 3.85 4.86 -1.78
N LYS A 101 3.23 5.42 -0.75
CA LYS A 101 3.68 6.66 -0.10
C LYS A 101 4.15 6.39 1.32
N LEU A 102 5.42 6.68 1.57
CA LEU A 102 6.11 6.50 2.84
C LEU A 102 6.87 7.77 3.26
N ASP A 103 6.71 8.85 2.52
CA ASP A 103 7.22 10.17 2.89
C ASP A 103 6.74 10.60 4.29
N LEU A 104 7.42 11.59 4.88
CA LEU A 104 7.11 12.07 6.23
C LEU A 104 7.18 10.98 7.33
N ASN A 105 7.99 9.92 7.13
CA ASN A 105 8.33 8.95 8.16
C ASN A 105 9.81 9.10 8.58
N PRO A 106 10.20 8.76 9.82
CA PRO A 106 11.57 8.88 10.34
C PRO A 106 12.52 7.75 9.87
N MET A 107 12.53 7.42 8.57
CA MET A 107 13.38 6.34 8.01
C MET A 107 14.64 6.90 7.33
N PRO A 108 15.84 6.75 7.93
CA PRO A 108 17.07 7.27 7.33
C PRO A 108 17.64 6.35 6.24
N VAL A 109 17.37 5.04 6.30
CA VAL A 109 17.95 4.03 5.41
C VAL A 109 16.87 3.03 4.97
N VAL A 110 16.87 2.69 3.68
CA VAL A 110 15.99 1.65 3.10
C VAL A 110 16.84 0.69 2.25
N SER A 111 16.62 -0.62 2.40
CA SER A 111 17.29 -1.64 1.57
C SER A 111 16.80 -1.58 0.12
N GLU A 112 17.68 -1.84 -0.85
CA GLU A 112 17.29 -1.93 -2.27
C GLU A 112 16.23 -3.01 -2.55
N PHE A 113 16.10 -4.02 -1.68
CA PHE A 113 15.13 -5.12 -1.79
C PHE A 113 13.84 -4.90 -0.97
N ALA A 114 13.69 -3.74 -0.33
CA ALA A 114 12.57 -3.45 0.58
C ALA A 114 11.18 -3.58 -0.05
N PHE A 115 11.08 -3.62 -1.39
CA PHE A 115 9.82 -3.71 -2.14
C PHE A 115 9.70 -4.96 -3.01
N GLN A 116 10.58 -5.97 -2.86
CA GLN A 116 10.60 -7.18 -3.71
C GLN A 116 9.26 -7.95 -3.72
N ASN A 117 8.48 -7.90 -2.63
CA ASN A 117 7.17 -8.57 -2.51
C ASN A 117 6.01 -7.79 -3.16
N SER A 118 6.32 -6.72 -3.89
CA SER A 118 5.35 -5.89 -4.64
C SER A 118 5.78 -5.79 -6.11
N PRO A 119 5.69 -6.88 -6.89
CA PRO A 119 6.28 -6.96 -8.24
C PRO A 119 5.64 -6.01 -9.26
N SER A 120 4.42 -5.54 -9.00
CA SER A 120 3.69 -4.61 -9.85
C SER A 120 3.95 -3.14 -9.53
N LEU A 121 4.73 -2.84 -8.49
CA LEU A 121 4.97 -1.51 -7.96
C LEU A 121 5.69 -0.65 -9.00
N GLN A 122 5.18 0.57 -9.22
CA GLN A 122 5.64 1.48 -10.27
C GLN A 122 6.19 2.77 -9.68
N LEU A 123 5.67 3.24 -8.55
CA LEU A 123 6.00 4.54 -7.98
C LEU A 123 6.14 4.46 -6.45
N ILE A 124 7.24 5.02 -5.95
CA ILE A 124 7.61 5.00 -4.53
C ILE A 124 7.91 6.43 -4.09
N TYR A 125 7.24 6.90 -3.04
CA TYR A 125 7.57 8.15 -2.37
C TYR A 125 8.22 7.86 -1.01
N LEU A 126 9.41 8.40 -0.78
CA LEU A 126 10.18 8.24 0.45
C LEU A 126 10.57 9.61 1.03
N PRO A 127 10.98 9.68 2.31
CA PRO A 127 11.49 10.92 2.88
C PRO A 127 12.70 11.46 2.09
N PHE A 128 12.77 12.77 1.85
CA PHE A 128 13.82 13.39 1.03
C PHE A 128 15.26 13.05 1.49
N TYR A 129 15.47 12.85 2.79
CA TYR A 129 16.77 12.57 3.37
C TYR A 129 17.19 11.09 3.35
N VAL A 130 16.29 10.17 2.93
CA VAL A 130 16.55 8.73 2.93
C VAL A 130 17.79 8.37 2.10
N GLN A 131 18.53 7.35 2.54
CA GLN A 131 19.60 6.70 1.79
C GLN A 131 19.20 5.26 1.45
N ILE A 132 19.54 4.82 0.24
CA ILE A 132 19.31 3.47 -0.23
C ILE A 132 20.56 2.65 0.05
N GLN A 133 20.38 1.55 0.77
CA GLN A 133 21.41 0.57 1.07
C GLN A 133 21.42 -0.52 0.00
N HIS A 134 22.50 -0.53 -0.78
CA HIS A 134 22.80 -1.54 -1.78
C HIS A 134 23.66 -2.64 -1.15
N GLN A 135 23.25 -3.90 -1.33
CA GLN A 135 23.96 -5.10 -0.92
C GLN A 135 24.85 -5.58 -2.06
N GLY A 136 26.12 -5.19 -2.05
CA GLY A 136 27.15 -5.74 -2.93
C GLY A 136 27.83 -6.97 -2.34
N LEU A 137 28.32 -7.87 -3.20
CA LEU A 137 29.07 -9.06 -2.80
C LEU A 137 30.41 -8.74 -2.09
N SER A 138 30.94 -7.53 -2.26
CA SER A 138 32.22 -7.10 -1.67
C SER A 138 32.10 -5.87 -0.74
N GLU A 139 31.13 -4.98 -0.96
CA GLU A 139 30.97 -3.74 -0.18
C GLU A 139 29.49 -3.29 -0.14
N MET A 140 29.07 -2.76 1.01
CA MET A 140 27.77 -2.07 1.13
C MET A 140 27.92 -0.61 0.67
N ARG A 141 26.96 -0.12 -0.12
CA ARG A 141 26.91 1.28 -0.57
C ARG A 141 25.63 1.95 -0.09
N LEU A 142 25.76 3.20 0.35
CA LEU A 142 24.63 4.09 0.64
C LEU A 142 24.61 5.21 -0.40
N ASP A 143 23.47 5.39 -1.09
CA ASP A 143 23.26 6.51 -2.01
C ASP A 143 21.78 6.94 -2.08
N LYS A 144 21.43 7.79 -3.04
CA LYS A 144 20.03 8.18 -3.32
C LYS A 144 19.63 7.92 -4.77
N ALA A 145 20.28 6.95 -5.43
CA ALA A 145 20.28 6.87 -6.88
C ALA A 145 19.14 6.02 -7.45
N SER A 146 18.95 4.81 -6.93
CA SER A 146 18.03 3.82 -7.51
C SER A 146 17.68 2.69 -6.54
N PHE A 147 16.59 1.99 -6.85
CA PHE A 147 16.30 0.64 -6.35
C PHE A 147 16.44 -0.35 -7.50
N ASP A 148 16.38 -1.66 -7.23
CA ASP A 148 16.31 -2.68 -8.27
C ASP A 148 15.08 -2.44 -9.19
N GLY A 149 15.35 -1.99 -10.41
CA GLY A 149 14.34 -1.64 -11.41
C GLY A 149 13.64 -0.29 -11.25
N PHE A 150 14.05 0.57 -10.30
CA PHE A 150 13.50 1.94 -10.17
C PHE A 150 14.60 2.98 -10.25
N THR A 151 14.32 4.08 -10.95
CA THR A 151 15.20 5.25 -11.03
C THR A 151 14.59 6.43 -10.29
N ARG A 152 15.46 7.29 -9.73
CA ARG A 152 15.02 8.54 -9.11
C ARG A 152 14.32 9.43 -10.15
N VAL A 153 13.16 9.97 -9.79
CA VAL A 153 12.43 10.95 -10.61
C VAL A 153 13.06 12.34 -10.38
N PRO A 154 13.63 12.99 -11.42
CA PRO A 154 14.37 14.24 -11.26
C PRO A 154 13.46 15.47 -11.11
N VAL A 155 12.30 15.48 -11.77
CA VAL A 155 11.27 16.52 -11.65
C VAL A 155 9.91 15.84 -11.44
N HIS A 156 9.34 15.95 -10.25
CA HIS A 156 8.05 15.29 -9.95
C HIS A 156 6.88 16.31 -9.96
N PRO A 157 5.76 16.07 -10.68
CA PRO A 157 4.69 17.07 -10.85
C PRO A 157 4.02 17.57 -9.56
N LEU A 158 4.10 16.79 -8.50
CA LEU A 158 3.60 17.13 -7.16
C LEU A 158 4.70 17.72 -6.27
N GLU A 159 5.73 18.33 -6.85
CA GLU A 159 6.98 18.71 -6.19
C GLU A 159 6.75 19.57 -4.93
N ASP A 160 6.86 18.89 -3.79
CA ASP A 160 6.97 19.45 -2.46
C ASP A 160 8.36 18.98 -1.98
N PRO A 161 9.26 19.85 -1.49
CA PRO A 161 10.63 19.49 -1.07
C PRO A 161 10.72 18.44 0.05
N THR A 162 9.60 17.87 0.51
CA THR A 162 9.53 16.93 1.63
C THR A 162 9.82 15.47 1.25
N TYR A 163 9.80 15.11 -0.04
CA TYR A 163 9.98 13.72 -0.49
C TYR A 163 10.96 13.54 -1.67
N VAL A 164 11.37 12.30 -1.86
CA VAL A 164 12.03 11.82 -3.08
C VAL A 164 11.19 10.70 -3.69
N ALA A 165 11.04 10.72 -5.01
CA ALA A 165 10.26 9.73 -5.75
C ALA A 165 11.16 8.82 -6.60
N PHE A 166 10.78 7.55 -6.71
CA PHE A 166 11.42 6.55 -7.57
C PHE A 166 10.37 5.88 -8.45
N SER A 167 10.66 5.74 -9.74
CA SER A 167 9.73 5.19 -10.72
C SER A 167 10.36 4.08 -11.58
N ARG A 168 9.59 3.07 -11.95
CA ARG A 168 9.97 2.13 -13.03
C ARG A 168 9.88 2.76 -14.41
N TYR A 169 9.05 3.79 -14.55
CA TYR A 169 8.82 4.53 -15.80
C TYR A 169 9.04 6.02 -15.52
N PRO A 170 10.30 6.49 -15.44
CA PRO A 170 10.58 7.90 -15.24
C PRO A 170 9.96 8.72 -16.40
N PRO A 171 9.34 9.88 -16.11
CA PRO A 171 8.95 10.80 -17.18
C PRO A 171 10.20 11.23 -17.96
N GLN A 172 10.09 11.27 -19.30
CA GLN A 172 11.13 11.79 -20.19
C GLN A 172 11.17 13.32 -20.16
#